data_AF-A0A937TZV2-F1
#
_entry.id   AF-A0A937TZV2-F1
#
_cell.length_a   1.000
_cell.length_b   1.000
_cell.length_c   1.000
_cell.angle_alpha   90.00
_cell.angle_beta   90.00
_cell.angle_gamma   90.00
#
_symmetry.space_group_name_H-M   'P 1'
#
loop_
_entity.id
_entity.type
_entity.pdbx_description
1 polymer ?
#
loop_
_entity_poly.entity_id
_entity_poly.type
_entity_poly.pdbx_seq_one_letter_code
_entity_poly.pdbx_strand_id
1 'polypeptide(L)'
;METFDTYEAIVQFGILKERQANRFYRAMAERVADKGISKVFEELAAEELEHKAKLELELMKIGKVVDTTPDTESIDSSDYVHSDSTELDLDYNDLLSLAVAKEDSAFRLYLDMAAKAKSEESRETLLAMAQEEVRHKLRFEMERDRLTERK
;
A
#
# COMPACT_ATOMS: atom_id res chain seq x y z
N MET A 1 16.78 12.93 -7.35
CA MET A 1 15.72 12.26 -8.11
C MET A 1 16.24 10.86 -8.39
N GLU A 2 15.83 9.88 -7.60
CA GLU A 2 16.11 8.47 -7.93
C GLU A 2 15.37 8.16 -9.23
N THR A 3 16.11 7.88 -10.29
CA THR A 3 15.53 7.46 -11.55
C THR A 3 15.34 5.96 -11.49
N PHE A 4 14.09 5.51 -11.51
CA PHE A 4 13.74 4.09 -11.66
C PHE A 4 13.99 3.67 -13.12
N ASP A 5 15.26 3.61 -13.49
CA ASP A 5 15.69 3.38 -14.87
C ASP A 5 15.69 1.89 -15.27
N THR A 6 15.63 0.99 -14.29
CA THR A 6 15.71 -0.45 -14.51
C THR A 6 14.45 -1.15 -14.00
N TYR A 7 14.11 -2.27 -14.65
CA TYR A 7 13.03 -3.14 -14.20
C TYR A 7 13.25 -3.62 -12.75
N GLU A 8 14.49 -3.97 -12.39
CA GLU A 8 14.86 -4.33 -11.02
C GLU A 8 14.52 -3.23 -10.01
N ALA A 9 14.85 -1.96 -10.31
CA ALA A 9 14.55 -0.84 -9.42
C ALA A 9 13.04 -0.63 -9.24
N ILE A 10 12.26 -0.87 -10.30
CA ILE A 10 10.80 -0.78 -10.26
C ILE A 10 10.21 -1.89 -9.38
N VAL A 11 10.67 -3.12 -9.54
CA VAL A 11 10.19 -4.25 -8.73
C VAL A 11 10.59 -4.09 -7.26
N GLN A 12 11.82 -3.65 -6.97
CA GLN A 12 12.26 -3.33 -5.60
C GLN A 12 11.44 -2.20 -4.98
N PHE A 13 11.12 -1.16 -5.77
CA PHE A 13 10.25 -0.08 -5.32
C PHE A 13 8.83 -0.59 -5.01
N GLY A 14 8.29 -1.46 -5.86
CA GLY A 14 7.01 -2.12 -5.62
C GLY A 14 7.02 -2.89 -4.30
N ILE A 15 8.03 -3.75 -4.07
CA ILE A 15 8.19 -4.50 -2.81
C ILE A 15 8.23 -3.58 -1.59
N LEU A 16 8.95 -2.46 -1.68
CA LEU A 16 8.99 -1.47 -0.60
C LEU A 16 7.61 -0.89 -0.32
N LYS A 17 6.82 -0.62 -1.36
CA LYS A 17 5.46 -0.07 -1.26
C LYS A 17 4.49 -1.07 -0.66
N GLU A 18 4.48 -2.32 -1.12
CA GLU A 18 3.65 -3.39 -0.54
C GLU A 18 3.92 -3.57 0.96
N ARG A 19 5.20 -3.49 1.33
CA ARG A 19 5.65 -3.59 2.71
C ARG A 19 5.19 -2.41 3.56
N GLN A 20 5.20 -1.19 3.01
CA GLN A 20 4.66 0.00 3.68
C GLN A 20 3.12 -0.07 3.82
N ALA A 21 2.41 -0.56 2.80
CA ALA A 21 0.97 -0.74 2.82
C ALA A 21 0.54 -1.80 3.84
N ASN A 22 1.20 -2.97 3.85
CA ASN A 22 0.97 -4.01 4.87
C ASN A 22 1.09 -3.46 6.29
N ARG A 23 2.19 -2.75 6.60
CA ARG A 23 2.40 -2.17 7.92
C ARG A 23 1.32 -1.15 8.28
N PHE A 24 0.95 -0.29 7.34
CA PHE A 24 -0.12 0.67 7.54
C PHE A 24 -1.42 -0.04 7.91
N TYR A 25 -1.87 -1.00 7.10
CA TYR A 25 -3.12 -1.70 7.35
C TYR A 25 -3.12 -2.48 8.66
N ARG A 26 -2.01 -3.15 9.02
CA ARG A 26 -1.89 -3.79 10.34
C ARG A 26 -2.03 -2.80 11.48
N ALA A 27 -1.36 -1.65 11.36
CA ALA A 27 -1.41 -0.61 12.37
C ALA A 27 -2.81 0.06 12.44
N MET A 28 -3.57 0.05 11.36
CA MET A 28 -4.98 0.48 11.35
C MET A 28 -5.89 -0.55 12.01
N ALA A 29 -5.73 -1.84 11.71
CA ALA A 29 -6.48 -2.92 12.33
C ALA A 29 -6.37 -2.90 13.86
N GLU A 30 -5.15 -2.68 14.38
CA GLU A 30 -4.89 -2.62 15.83
C GLU A 30 -5.53 -1.40 16.53
N ARG A 31 -5.81 -0.32 15.79
CA ARG A 31 -6.34 0.93 16.34
C ARG A 31 -7.86 1.03 16.25
N VAL A 32 -8.50 0.26 15.38
CA VAL A 32 -9.95 0.32 15.20
C VAL A 32 -10.67 -0.56 16.23
N ALA A 33 -11.65 0.00 16.93
CA ALA A 33 -12.43 -0.72 17.94
C ALA A 33 -13.45 -1.72 17.35
N ASP A 34 -13.96 -1.45 16.15
CA ASP A 34 -14.92 -2.33 15.49
C ASP A 34 -14.24 -3.55 14.87
N LYS A 35 -14.70 -4.75 15.26
CA LYS A 35 -14.11 -6.02 14.83
C LYS A 35 -14.33 -6.34 13.35
N GLY A 36 -15.44 -5.91 12.76
CA GLY A 36 -15.70 -6.10 11.34
C GLY A 36 -14.70 -5.30 10.51
N ILE A 37 -14.40 -4.09 10.97
CA ILE A 37 -13.49 -3.17 10.30
C ILE A 37 -12.02 -3.56 10.50
N SER A 38 -11.63 -3.93 11.73
CA SER A 38 -10.31 -4.51 12.00
C SER A 38 -10.01 -5.63 11.02
N LYS A 39 -11.00 -6.50 10.79
CA LYS A 39 -10.88 -7.61 9.84
C LYS A 39 -10.67 -7.15 8.40
N VAL A 40 -11.32 -6.08 7.94
CA VAL A 40 -11.09 -5.54 6.59
C VAL A 40 -9.64 -5.08 6.42
N PHE A 41 -9.09 -4.38 7.42
CA PHE A 41 -7.68 -3.96 7.39
C PHE A 41 -6.72 -5.15 7.50
N GLU A 42 -7.04 -6.18 8.28
CA GLU A 42 -6.25 -7.43 8.32
C GLU A 42 -6.25 -8.16 6.97
N GLU A 43 -7.40 -8.22 6.30
CA GLU A 43 -7.52 -8.82 4.97
C GLU A 43 -6.70 -8.06 3.92
N LEU A 44 -6.76 -6.72 3.93
CA LEU A 44 -5.93 -5.87 3.08
C LEU A 44 -4.44 -6.05 3.39
N ALA A 45 -4.06 -6.10 4.67
CA ALA A 45 -2.67 -6.38 5.04
C ALA A 45 -2.19 -7.73 4.47
N ALA A 46 -3.02 -8.77 4.55
CA ALA A 46 -2.68 -10.08 4.01
C ALA A 46 -2.53 -10.05 2.48
N GLU A 47 -3.39 -9.32 1.79
CA GLU A 47 -3.34 -9.11 0.33
C GLU A 47 -2.01 -8.47 -0.10
N GLU A 48 -1.51 -7.46 0.62
CA GLU A 48 -0.20 -6.85 0.32
C GLU A 48 0.98 -7.81 0.53
N LEU A 49 0.87 -8.79 1.43
CA LEU A 49 1.92 -9.82 1.54
C LEU A 49 1.94 -10.73 0.31
N GLU A 50 0.77 -11.03 -0.27
CA GLU A 50 0.70 -11.79 -1.52
C GLU A 50 1.26 -11.00 -2.70
N HIS A 51 0.99 -9.70 -2.79
CA HIS A 51 1.58 -8.81 -3.79
C HIS A 51 3.09 -8.71 -3.66
N LYS A 52 3.59 -8.51 -2.43
CA LYS A 52 5.02 -8.55 -2.11
C LYS A 52 5.66 -9.85 -2.60
N ALA A 53 5.07 -11.00 -2.26
CA ALA A 53 5.60 -12.30 -2.65
C ALA A 53 5.63 -12.48 -4.18
N LYS A 54 4.63 -11.98 -4.92
CA LYS A 54 4.63 -11.99 -6.39
C LYS A 54 5.79 -11.17 -6.96
N LEU A 55 6.02 -9.96 -6.44
CA LEU A 55 7.12 -9.11 -6.88
C LEU A 55 8.50 -9.70 -6.52
N GLU A 56 8.62 -10.33 -5.35
CA GLU A 56 9.83 -11.06 -4.96
C GLU A 56 10.15 -12.21 -5.93
N LEU A 57 9.13 -12.94 -6.41
CA LEU A 57 9.30 -13.96 -7.44
C LEU A 57 9.78 -13.36 -8.77
N GLU A 58 9.31 -12.17 -9.15
CA GLU A 58 9.82 -11.47 -10.34
C GLU A 58 11.31 -11.12 -10.21
N LEU A 59 11.77 -10.70 -9.03
CA LEU A 59 13.22 -10.50 -8.76
C LEU A 59 14.02 -11.80 -8.87
N MET A 60 13.48 -12.92 -8.37
CA MET A 60 14.15 -14.21 -8.45
C MET A 60 14.27 -14.69 -9.91
N LYS A 61 13.25 -14.46 -10.74
CA LYS A 61 13.28 -14.83 -12.18
C LYS A 61 14.38 -14.14 -12.96
N ILE A 62 14.73 -12.90 -12.59
CA ILE A 62 15.84 -12.16 -13.20
C ILE A 62 17.21 -12.46 -12.55
N GLY A 63 17.29 -13.51 -11.72
CA GLY A 63 18.53 -14.01 -11.14
C GLY A 63 19.06 -13.19 -9.96
N LYS A 64 18.22 -12.37 -9.32
CA LYS A 64 18.60 -11.56 -8.15
C LYS A 64 18.08 -12.18 -6.86
N VAL A 65 18.85 -11.98 -5.78
CA VAL A 65 18.50 -12.43 -4.44
C VAL A 65 17.62 -11.37 -3.80
N VAL A 66 16.47 -11.79 -3.27
CA VAL A 66 15.61 -10.92 -2.46
C VAL A 66 16.35 -10.63 -1.16
N ASP A 67 16.41 -9.35 -0.77
CA ASP A 67 16.98 -8.96 0.51
C ASP A 67 16.09 -9.53 1.63
N THR A 68 16.58 -10.55 2.33
CA THR A 68 15.86 -11.26 3.40
C THR A 68 16.01 -10.58 4.76
N THR A 69 16.48 -9.32 4.78
CA THR A 69 16.55 -8.53 6.00
C THR A 69 15.19 -8.56 6.72
N PRO A 70 15.15 -9.07 7.97
CA PRO A 70 13.93 -9.05 8.76
C PRO A 70 13.46 -7.62 8.90
N ASP A 71 12.15 -7.38 8.72
CA ASP A 71 11.49 -6.08 8.88
C ASP A 71 11.69 -5.58 10.33
N THR A 72 12.84 -4.95 10.56
CA THR A 72 13.27 -4.37 11.85
C THR A 72 13.28 -2.85 11.79
N GLU A 73 12.94 -2.25 10.64
CA GLU A 73 12.72 -0.81 10.56
C GLU A 73 11.49 -0.45 11.37
N SER A 74 11.77 0.16 12.53
CA SER A 74 10.80 0.77 13.43
C SER A 74 9.83 1.63 12.63
N ILE A 75 8.54 1.54 12.97
CA ILE A 75 7.50 2.45 12.49
C ILE A 75 8.01 3.87 12.71
N ASP A 76 8.47 4.54 11.64
CA ASP A 76 8.65 5.98 11.71
C ASP A 76 7.24 6.58 11.74
N SER A 77 6.78 6.80 12.97
CA SER A 77 5.46 7.32 13.26
C SER A 77 5.30 8.76 12.72
N SER A 78 6.40 9.39 12.26
CA SER A 78 6.38 10.73 11.67
C SER A 78 5.82 10.79 10.25
N ASP A 79 5.86 9.68 9.49
CA ASP A 79 5.33 9.64 8.12
C ASP A 79 3.80 9.49 8.08
N TYR A 80 3.18 9.03 9.17
CA TYR A 80 1.76 8.70 9.16
C TYR A 80 0.84 9.69 9.84
N VAL A 81 1.25 10.35 10.93
CA VAL A 81 0.44 11.42 11.54
C VAL A 81 1.35 12.28 12.41
N HIS A 82 1.56 13.54 12.05
CA HIS A 82 1.82 14.55 13.07
C HIS A 82 0.51 14.78 13.84
N SER A 83 0.25 13.95 14.84
CA SER A 83 -0.67 14.31 15.92
C SER A 83 -0.16 13.72 17.22
N ASP A 84 0.40 14.61 18.01
CA ASP A 84 0.99 14.39 19.33
C ASP A 84 -0.09 14.16 20.41
N SER A 85 -1.10 13.34 20.11
CA SER A 85 -2.25 13.10 20.99
C SER A 85 -2.48 11.61 21.20
N THR A 86 -2.22 11.20 22.44
CA THR A 86 -2.92 10.12 23.16
C THR A 86 -4.34 9.94 22.64
N GLU A 87 -4.69 8.71 22.24
CA GLU A 87 -5.98 8.36 21.62
C GLU A 87 -6.27 9.18 20.36
N LEU A 88 -5.88 8.64 19.20
CA LEU A 88 -6.40 9.10 17.92
C LEU A 88 -7.91 8.88 17.89
N ASP A 89 -8.67 9.86 18.34
CA ASP A 89 -10.10 10.02 18.09
C ASP A 89 -10.30 10.47 16.62
N LEU A 90 -9.54 9.88 15.69
CA LEU A 90 -9.80 10.00 14.26
C LEU A 90 -11.10 9.22 14.04
N ASP A 91 -12.16 9.94 13.64
CA ASP A 91 -13.41 9.29 13.25
C ASP A 91 -13.06 8.27 12.16
N TYR A 92 -13.68 7.10 12.21
CA TYR A 92 -13.40 6.01 11.27
C TYR A 92 -13.55 6.48 9.81
N ASN A 93 -14.39 7.47 9.57
CA ASN A 93 -14.50 8.15 8.27
C ASN A 93 -13.21 8.85 7.82
N ASP A 94 -12.48 9.49 8.75
CA ASP A 94 -11.21 10.16 8.49
C ASP A 94 -10.12 9.14 8.14
N LEU A 95 -10.13 7.98 8.81
CA LEU A 95 -9.21 6.88 8.52
C LEU A 95 -9.42 6.29 7.13
N LEU A 96 -10.67 6.07 6.73
CA LEU A 96 -10.99 5.63 5.38
C LEU A 96 -10.66 6.70 4.34
N SER A 97 -10.88 7.97 4.65
CA SER A 97 -10.53 9.09 3.77
C SER A 97 -9.01 9.20 3.57
N LEU A 98 -8.24 8.98 4.63
CA LEU A 98 -6.78 8.90 4.56
C LEU A 98 -6.32 7.73 3.68
N ALA A 99 -6.92 6.56 3.85
CA ALA A 99 -6.62 5.38 3.03
C ALA A 99 -6.93 5.64 1.55
N VAL A 100 -8.12 6.17 1.23
CA VAL A 100 -8.49 6.56 -0.14
C VAL A 100 -7.50 7.56 -0.75
N ALA A 101 -7.06 8.56 0.02
CA ALA A 101 -6.08 9.55 -0.44
C ALA A 101 -4.71 8.93 -0.70
N LYS A 102 -4.33 7.94 0.12
CA LYS A 102 -3.09 7.17 -0.05
C LYS A 102 -3.12 6.36 -1.35
N GLU A 103 -4.19 5.59 -1.57
CA GLU A 103 -4.34 4.78 -2.80
C GLU A 103 -4.40 5.67 -4.05
N ASP A 104 -5.08 6.83 -4.00
CA ASP A 104 -5.12 7.78 -5.12
C ASP A 104 -3.73 8.34 -5.45
N SER A 105 -2.93 8.61 -4.42
CA SER A 105 -1.55 9.10 -4.57
C SER A 105 -0.63 8.03 -5.16
N ALA A 106 -0.75 6.78 -4.70
CA ALA A 106 0.01 5.64 -5.22
C ALA A 106 -0.39 5.31 -6.66
N PHE A 107 -1.67 5.30 -6.98
CA PHE A 107 -2.18 5.14 -8.35
C PHE A 107 -1.56 6.14 -9.32
N ARG A 108 -1.59 7.44 -8.98
CA ARG A 108 -1.01 8.50 -9.82
C ARG A 108 0.50 8.33 -9.98
N LEU A 109 1.18 7.94 -8.91
CA LEU A 109 2.61 7.67 -8.95
C LEU A 109 2.93 6.54 -9.93
N TYR A 110 2.22 5.41 -9.85
CA TYR A 110 2.46 4.29 -10.76
C TYR A 110 2.12 4.62 -12.21
N LEU A 111 1.07 5.40 -12.47
CA LEU A 111 0.78 5.88 -13.81
C LEU A 111 1.87 6.79 -14.38
N ASP A 112 2.39 7.72 -13.57
CA ASP A 112 3.49 8.61 -13.98
C ASP A 112 4.78 7.82 -14.25
N MET A 113 5.08 6.82 -13.42
CA MET A 113 6.19 5.91 -13.64
C MET A 113 5.99 5.07 -14.91
N ALA A 114 4.79 4.54 -15.14
CA ALA A 114 4.48 3.72 -16.31
C ALA A 114 4.63 4.53 -17.61
N ALA A 115 4.24 5.81 -17.60
CA ALA A 115 4.42 6.70 -18.74
C ALA A 115 5.90 6.99 -19.07
N LYS A 116 6.80 6.85 -18.08
CA LYS A 116 8.25 7.08 -18.21
C LYS A 116 9.05 5.78 -18.35
N ALA A 117 8.39 4.62 -18.27
CA ALA A 117 9.03 3.32 -18.31
C ALA A 117 9.71 3.07 -19.67
N LYS A 118 10.95 2.59 -19.63
CA LYS A 118 11.77 2.33 -20.82
C LYS A 118 11.56 0.93 -21.40
N SER A 119 11.14 -0.04 -20.58
CA SER A 119 10.82 -1.39 -21.03
C SER A 119 9.32 -1.67 -20.92
N GLU A 120 8.82 -2.51 -21.83
CA GLU A 120 7.42 -2.95 -21.83
C GLU A 120 7.08 -3.69 -20.54
N GLU A 121 7.96 -4.58 -20.08
CA GLU A 121 7.83 -5.31 -18.82
C GLU A 121 7.67 -4.38 -17.60
N SER A 122 8.49 -3.32 -17.52
CA SER A 122 8.38 -2.30 -16.47
C SER A 122 7.04 -1.58 -16.52
N ARG A 123 6.60 -1.22 -17.73
CA ARG A 123 5.33 -0.53 -17.94
C ARG A 123 4.16 -1.43 -17.52
N GLU A 124 4.18 -2.70 -17.89
CA GLU A 124 3.13 -3.66 -17.54
C GLU A 124 3.03 -3.88 -16.03
N THR A 125 4.16 -4.08 -15.35
CA THR A 125 4.19 -4.22 -13.88
C THR A 125 3.64 -2.97 -13.20
N LEU A 126 4.06 -1.77 -13.62
CA LEU A 126 3.56 -0.51 -13.05
C LEU A 126 2.06 -0.30 -13.30
N LEU A 127 1.55 -0.69 -14.48
CA LEU A 127 0.12 -0.63 -14.77
C LEU A 127 -0.67 -1.63 -13.93
N ALA A 128 -0.13 -2.83 -13.69
CA ALA A 128 -0.74 -3.82 -12.81
C ALA A 128 -0.83 -3.31 -11.36
N MET A 129 0.24 -2.67 -10.86
CA MET A 129 0.23 -2.01 -9.55
C MET A 129 -0.82 -0.89 -9.49
N ALA A 130 -0.88 -0.02 -10.50
CA ALA A 130 -1.88 1.03 -10.55
C ALA A 130 -3.32 0.46 -10.52
N GLN A 131 -3.57 -0.69 -11.15
CA GLN A 131 -4.88 -1.35 -11.11
C GLN A 131 -5.22 -1.93 -9.73
N GLU A 132 -4.23 -2.33 -8.95
CA GLU A 132 -4.42 -2.78 -7.57
C GLU A 132 -4.84 -1.62 -6.66
N GLU A 133 -4.15 -0.48 -6.75
CA GLU A 133 -4.50 0.73 -5.99
C GLU A 133 -5.95 1.18 -6.25
N VAL A 134 -6.44 1.04 -7.49
CA VAL A 134 -7.85 1.33 -7.81
C VAL A 134 -8.81 0.36 -7.12
N ARG A 135 -8.45 -0.92 -7.01
CA ARG A 135 -9.26 -1.93 -6.31
C ARG A 135 -9.32 -1.65 -4.81
N HIS A 136 -8.19 -1.34 -4.19
CA HIS A 136 -8.14 -0.94 -2.78
C HIS A 136 -8.93 0.34 -2.53
N LYS A 137 -8.75 1.36 -3.37
CA LYS A 137 -9.52 2.61 -3.30
C LYS A 137 -11.03 2.35 -3.33
N LEU A 138 -11.50 1.56 -4.29
CA LEU A 138 -12.92 1.22 -4.40
C LEU A 138 -13.42 0.49 -3.15
N ARG A 139 -12.61 -0.43 -2.60
CA ARG A 139 -12.95 -1.15 -1.38
C ARG A 139 -13.11 -0.21 -0.18
N PHE A 140 -12.23 0.80 -0.03
CA PHE A 140 -12.36 1.81 1.02
C PHE A 140 -13.55 2.75 0.82
N GLU A 141 -13.81 3.17 -0.41
CA GLU A 141 -14.97 4.01 -0.74
C GLU A 141 -16.28 3.28 -0.42
N MET A 142 -16.40 2.01 -0.81
CA MET A 142 -17.57 1.17 -0.49
C MET A 142 -17.77 1.02 1.02
N GLU A 143 -16.70 0.86 1.80
CA GLU A 143 -16.82 0.73 3.24
C GLU A 143 -17.19 2.07 3.91
N ARG A 144 -16.69 3.18 3.38
CA ARG A 144 -17.05 4.53 3.85
C ARG A 144 -18.53 4.84 3.57
N ASP A 145 -19.02 4.46 2.40
CA ASP A 145 -20.41 4.69 2.01
C ASP A 145 -21.35 3.87 2.92
N ARG A 146 -21.01 2.61 3.21
CA ARG A 146 -21.76 1.76 4.17
C ARG A 146 -21.86 2.34 5.58
N LEU A 147 -20.82 3.02 6.06
CA LEU A 147 -20.88 3.71 7.36
C LEU A 147 -21.83 4.89 7.34
N THR A 148 -21.82 5.64 6.24
CA THR A 148 -22.60 6.86 6.10
C THR A 148 -24.09 6.51 6.00
N GLU A 149 -24.44 5.36 5.43
CA GLU A 149 -25.80 4.81 5.37
C GLU A 149 -26.31 4.21 6.69
N ARG A 150 -25.42 3.94 7.66
CA ARG A 150 -25.77 3.35 8.97
C ARG A 150 -26.02 4.39 10.09
N LYS A 151 -25.70 5.67 9.86
CA LYS A 151 -25.98 6.78 10.77
C LYS A 151 -27.38 7.35 10.51
#